data_AF-A0A7V6X247-F1
#
_entry.id   AF-A0A7V6X247-F1
#
_cell.length_a   1.000
_cell.length_b   1.000
_cell.length_c   1.000
_cell.angle_alpha   90.00
_cell.angle_beta   90.00
_cell.angle_gamma   90.00
#
_symmetry.space_group_name_H-M   'P 1'
#
loop_
_entity.id
_entity.type
_entity.pdbx_description
1 polymer ?
#
loop_
_entity_poly.entity_id
_entity_poly.type
_entity_poly.pdbx_seq_one_letter_code
_entity_poly.pdbx_strand_id
1 'polypeptide(L)'
;MEINLAVTPIAFLIFTVLAYVLFGIGKQMAVPFEKTEGKIAPYLCGEDLDLGVLSPGYWQFFSIAILFTILHVTVFMLALMPSPAVLFAVAYLAIVAAAVGVLIGEVRLTIPPREKAVAKLKTRAKIVEVSSGMPVGSGNSISASD
;
A
#
# COMPACT_ATOMS: atom_id res chain seq x y z
N MET A 1 15.87 -36.01 14.40
CA MET A 1 15.71 -35.83 12.95
C MET A 1 16.89 -34.97 12.51
N GLU A 2 17.90 -35.59 11.94
CA GLU A 2 19.12 -34.90 11.48
C GLU A 2 18.74 -33.94 10.35
N ILE A 3 18.59 -32.64 10.66
CA ILE A 3 18.41 -31.62 9.63
C ILE A 3 19.79 -31.34 9.05
N ASN A 4 20.11 -32.01 7.94
CA ASN A 4 21.29 -31.71 7.16
C ASN A 4 21.18 -30.28 6.64
N LEU A 5 22.05 -29.38 7.11
CA LEU A 5 22.07 -27.96 6.74
C LEU A 5 22.20 -27.75 5.22
N ALA A 6 22.73 -28.74 4.49
CA ALA A 6 22.83 -28.75 3.04
C ALA A 6 21.49 -29.04 2.31
N VAL A 7 20.51 -29.67 2.96
CA VAL A 7 19.23 -30.04 2.32
C VAL A 7 18.34 -28.81 2.11
N THR A 8 18.41 -27.80 2.98
CA THR A 8 17.64 -26.55 2.85
C THR A 8 17.95 -25.77 1.56
N PRO A 9 19.21 -25.45 1.21
CA PRO A 9 19.51 -24.77 -0.05
C PRO A 9 19.21 -25.66 -1.27
N ILE A 10 19.40 -26.98 -1.17
CA ILE A 10 19.08 -27.91 -2.26
C ILE A 10 17.57 -27.92 -2.54
N ALA A 11 16.74 -28.00 -1.49
CA ALA A 11 15.29 -27.95 -1.63
C ALA A 11 14.83 -26.63 -2.28
N PHE A 12 15.40 -25.49 -1.85
CA PHE A 12 15.12 -24.18 -2.46
C PHE A 12 15.44 -24.16 -3.96
N LEU A 13 16.58 -24.70 -4.37
CA LEU A 13 16.95 -24.80 -5.78
C LEU A 13 15.99 -25.69 -6.57
N ILE A 14 15.60 -26.84 -6.02
CA ILE A 14 14.63 -27.74 -6.66
C ILE A 14 13.30 -27.02 -6.90
N PHE A 15 12.76 -26.34 -5.88
CA PHE A 15 11.50 -25.61 -6.02
C PHE A 15 11.61 -24.41 -6.97
N THR A 16 12.76 -23.74 -7.01
CA THR A 16 13.02 -22.65 -7.96
C THR A 16 13.02 -23.17 -9.39
N VAL A 17 13.75 -24.25 -9.66
CA VAL A 17 13.78 -24.90 -10.98
C VAL A 17 12.39 -25.37 -11.37
N LEU A 18 11.66 -26.00 -10.45
CA LEU A 18 10.29 -26.43 -10.68
C LEU A 18 9.38 -25.25 -11.07
N ALA A 19 9.47 -24.11 -10.37
CA ALA A 19 8.72 -22.91 -10.70
C ALA A 19 9.04 -22.38 -12.11
N TYR A 20 10.32 -22.39 -12.51
CA TYR A 20 10.72 -22.01 -13.87
C TYR A 20 10.22 -22.98 -14.94
N VAL A 21 10.22 -24.28 -14.65
CA VAL A 21 9.67 -25.30 -15.55
C VAL A 21 8.16 -25.09 -15.74
N LEU A 22 7.42 -24.88 -14.64
CA LEU A 22 5.99 -24.56 -14.69
C LEU A 22 5.71 -23.28 -15.47
N PHE A 23 6.50 -22.23 -15.25
CA PHE A 23 6.41 -20.99 -16.02
C PHE A 23 6.70 -21.20 -17.51
N GLY A 24 7.71 -22.01 -17.84
CA GLY A 24 8.08 -22.35 -19.21
C GLY A 24 6.99 -23.14 -19.93
N ILE A 25 6.41 -24.14 -19.26
CA ILE A 25 5.28 -24.92 -19.78
C ILE A 25 4.07 -24.00 -20.00
N GLY A 26 3.73 -23.14 -19.02
CA GLY A 26 2.65 -22.17 -19.14
C GLY A 26 2.85 -21.22 -20.33
N LYS A 27 4.09 -20.78 -20.57
CA LYS A 27 4.45 -19.96 -21.73
C LYS A 27 4.32 -20.71 -23.05
N GLN A 28 4.68 -22.00 -23.10
CA GLN A 28 4.56 -22.83 -24.32
C GLN A 28 3.11 -23.17 -24.65
N MET A 29 2.25 -23.32 -23.64
CA MET A 29 0.81 -23.57 -23.82
C MET A 29 0.05 -22.29 -24.24
N ALA A 30 0.62 -21.11 -24.05
CA ALA A 30 -0.01 -19.85 -24.42
C ALA A 30 0.04 -19.62 -25.94
N VAL A 31 -1.03 -19.05 -26.49
CA VAL A 31 -1.09 -18.57 -27.88
C VAL A 31 -0.06 -17.44 -28.07
N PRO A 32 0.66 -17.38 -29.22
CA PRO A 32 1.60 -16.30 -29.49
C PRO A 32 0.94 -14.93 -29.28
N PHE A 33 1.61 -14.08 -28.53
CA PHE A 33 1.10 -12.76 -28.18
C PHE A 33 1.26 -11.78 -29.34
N GLU A 34 0.15 -11.41 -29.97
CA GLU A 34 0.08 -10.27 -30.89
C GLU A 34 -0.23 -8.98 -30.11
N LYS A 35 0.67 -7.99 -30.23
CA LYS A 35 0.53 -6.67 -29.63
C LYS A 35 -0.55 -5.88 -30.37
N THR A 36 -1.78 -5.94 -29.89
CA THR A 36 -2.88 -5.07 -30.32
C THR A 36 -3.14 -4.02 -29.23
N GLU A 37 -3.49 -2.77 -29.60
CA GLU A 37 -3.61 -1.66 -28.64
C GLU A 37 -4.52 -1.98 -27.45
N GLY A 38 -5.69 -2.59 -27.70
CA GLY A 38 -6.61 -2.98 -26.61
C GLY A 38 -6.14 -4.13 -25.70
N LYS A 39 -5.14 -4.93 -26.09
CA LYS A 39 -4.59 -6.02 -25.24
C LYS A 39 -3.52 -5.55 -24.27
N ILE A 40 -2.89 -4.42 -24.57
CA ILE A 40 -1.85 -3.80 -23.74
C ILE A 40 -2.39 -2.64 -22.90
N ALA A 41 -3.58 -2.12 -23.24
CA ALA A 41 -4.23 -1.06 -22.50
C ALA A 41 -4.56 -1.50 -21.06
N PRO A 42 -4.35 -0.62 -20.06
CA PRO A 42 -4.75 -0.91 -18.69
C PRO A 42 -6.26 -1.11 -18.60
N TYR A 43 -6.69 -2.04 -17.74
CA TYR A 43 -8.11 -2.31 -17.57
C TYR A 43 -8.80 -1.17 -16.82
N LEU A 44 -9.50 -0.32 -17.56
CA LEU A 44 -10.31 0.79 -17.06
C LEU A 44 -11.77 0.67 -17.51
N CYS A 45 -12.33 -0.55 -17.52
CA CYS A 45 -13.70 -0.79 -18.01
C CYS A 45 -13.96 -0.26 -19.45
N GLY A 46 -12.90 -0.13 -20.27
CA GLY A 46 -12.97 0.41 -21.63
C GLY A 46 -12.85 1.94 -21.73
N GLU A 47 -12.54 2.64 -20.63
CA GLU A 47 -12.27 4.08 -20.66
C GLU A 47 -10.78 4.36 -20.92
N ASP A 48 -10.51 5.25 -21.90
CA ASP A 48 -9.18 5.77 -22.19
C ASP A 48 -8.84 6.93 -21.24
N LEU A 49 -8.72 6.63 -19.94
CA LEU A 49 -8.16 7.61 -19.00
C LEU A 49 -6.65 7.40 -18.91
N ASP A 50 -5.90 8.47 -19.18
CA ASP A 50 -4.49 8.57 -18.82
C ASP A 50 -4.39 8.74 -17.29
N LEU A 51 -4.70 7.67 -16.58
CA LEU A 51 -4.33 7.53 -15.18
C LEU A 51 -2.82 7.34 -15.19
N GLY A 52 -2.08 8.45 -15.18
CA GLY A 52 -0.69 8.45 -14.72
C GLY A 52 -0.59 7.72 -13.37
N VAL A 53 0.61 7.38 -12.93
CA VAL A 53 0.82 6.51 -11.75
C VAL A 53 0.10 7.05 -10.50
N LEU A 54 -1.16 6.63 -10.30
CA LEU A 54 -2.00 7.09 -9.22
C LEU A 54 -1.59 6.27 -8.00
N SER A 55 -0.54 6.72 -7.32
CA SER A 55 -0.11 6.07 -6.09
C SER A 55 -1.22 6.25 -5.06
N PRO A 56 -1.86 5.17 -4.56
CA PRO A 56 -2.78 5.28 -3.46
C PRO A 56 -2.08 5.92 -2.25
N GLY A 57 -2.85 6.58 -1.38
CA GLY A 57 -2.31 7.28 -0.21
C GLY A 57 -1.43 6.38 0.65
N TYR A 58 -0.12 6.60 0.62
CA TYR A 58 0.87 5.69 1.21
C TYR A 58 0.89 5.71 2.74
N TRP A 59 0.35 6.77 3.36
CA TRP A 59 0.41 7.00 4.81
C TRP A 59 -0.16 5.86 5.67
N GLN A 60 -1.28 5.29 5.26
CA GLN A 60 -1.91 4.20 6.01
C GLN A 60 -1.15 2.88 5.84
N PHE A 61 -0.71 2.59 4.62
CA PHE A 61 0.07 1.39 4.32
C PHE A 61 1.44 1.42 5.00
N PHE A 62 2.12 2.57 4.97
CA PHE A 62 3.43 2.76 5.57
C PHE A 62 3.41 2.54 7.09
N SER A 63 2.40 3.08 7.77
CA SER A 63 2.25 2.91 9.22
C SER A 63 2.08 1.44 9.61
N ILE A 64 1.30 0.69 8.82
CA ILE A 64 1.09 -0.75 9.02
C ILE A 64 2.37 -1.54 8.70
N ALA A 65 3.11 -1.16 7.66
CA ALA A 65 4.36 -1.82 7.28
C ALA A 65 5.46 -1.68 8.35
N ILE A 66 5.59 -0.49 8.97
CA ILE A 66 6.52 -0.29 10.09
C ILE A 66 6.11 -1.15 11.29
N LEU A 67 4.82 -1.14 11.64
CA LEU A 67 4.30 -1.96 12.74
C LEU A 67 4.62 -3.45 12.50
N PHE A 68 4.34 -3.95 11.30
CA PHE A 68 4.65 -5.32 10.90
C PHE A 68 6.14 -5.62 11.03
N THR A 69 7.00 -4.70 10.58
CA THR A 69 8.46 -4.89 10.64
C THR A 69 8.97 -4.97 12.08
N ILE A 70 8.50 -4.09 12.97
CA ILE A 70 8.87 -4.11 14.40
C ILE A 70 8.45 -5.44 15.03
N LEU A 71 7.21 -5.88 14.80
CA LEU A 71 6.71 -7.15 15.34
C LEU A 71 7.48 -8.35 14.76
N HIS A 72 7.79 -8.33 13.47
CA HIS A 72 8.52 -9.40 12.80
C HIS A 72 9.94 -9.55 13.36
N VAL A 73 10.67 -8.44 13.52
CA VAL A 73 12.01 -8.43 14.13
C VAL A 73 11.94 -8.88 15.59
N THR A 74 10.88 -8.51 16.32
CA THR A 74 10.68 -8.93 17.71
C THR A 74 10.54 -10.44 17.82
N VAL A 75 9.67 -11.05 17.01
CA VAL A 75 9.50 -12.50 16.98
C VAL A 75 10.78 -13.20 16.54
N PHE A 76 11.49 -12.65 15.55
CA PHE A 76 12.78 -13.18 15.11
C PHE A 76 13.84 -13.17 16.23
N MET A 77 13.95 -12.07 16.98
CA MET A 77 14.87 -11.98 18.13
C MET A 77 14.50 -12.98 19.24
N LEU A 78 13.21 -13.15 19.53
CA LEU A 78 12.75 -14.13 20.51
C LEU A 78 13.04 -15.57 20.06
N ALA A 79 12.87 -15.87 18.77
CA ALA A 79 13.13 -17.18 18.21
C ALA A 79 14.62 -17.56 18.23
N LEU A 80 15.52 -16.58 18.14
CA LEU A 80 16.97 -16.79 18.20
C LEU A 80 17.54 -16.84 19.62
N MET A 81 16.76 -16.51 20.64
CA MET A 81 17.25 -16.37 22.00
C MET A 81 17.51 -17.74 22.65
N PRO A 82 18.67 -17.96 23.31
CA PRO A 82 18.93 -19.19 24.04
C PRO A 82 18.03 -19.31 25.29
N SER A 83 17.61 -20.53 25.64
CA SER A 83 16.53 -20.81 26.60
C SER A 83 16.68 -20.24 28.03
N PRO A 84 17.87 -20.02 28.63
CA PRO A 84 17.94 -19.50 29.99
C PRO A 84 17.67 -17.98 30.11
N ALA A 85 17.41 -17.27 29.01
CA ALA A 85 17.26 -15.80 29.00
C ALA A 85 15.80 -15.29 29.07
N VAL A 86 14.91 -16.02 29.74
CA VAL A 86 13.46 -15.68 29.81
C VAL A 86 13.22 -14.27 30.35
N LEU A 87 13.99 -13.82 31.35
CA LEU A 87 13.84 -12.48 31.92
C LEU A 87 14.19 -11.37 30.92
N PHE A 88 15.21 -11.59 30.08
CA PHE A 88 15.57 -10.67 29.00
C PHE A 88 14.49 -10.65 27.90
N ALA A 89 13.90 -11.81 27.57
CA ALA A 89 12.79 -11.88 26.63
C ALA A 89 11.58 -11.05 27.09
N VAL A 90 11.22 -11.15 28.37
CA VAL A 90 10.11 -10.38 28.96
C VAL A 90 10.41 -8.89 28.97
N ALA A 91 11.61 -8.48 29.38
CA ALA A 91 12.02 -7.08 29.36
C ALA A 91 12.03 -6.49 27.94
N TYR A 92 12.55 -7.26 26.97
CA TYR A 92 12.53 -6.89 25.56
C TYR A 92 11.11 -6.72 25.02
N LEU A 93 10.21 -7.68 25.32
CA LEU A 93 8.80 -7.59 24.95
C LEU A 93 8.11 -6.36 25.54
N ALA A 94 8.42 -5.99 26.79
CA ALA A 94 7.84 -4.80 27.42
C ALA A 94 8.26 -3.50 26.71
N ILE A 95 9.54 -3.40 26.32
CA ILE A 95 10.06 -2.24 25.57
C ILE A 95 9.41 -2.15 24.18
N VAL A 96 9.34 -3.28 23.47
CA VAL A 96 8.68 -3.33 22.15
C VAL A 96 7.21 -2.98 22.25
N ALA A 97 6.50 -3.49 23.26
CA ALA A 97 5.09 -3.18 23.48
C ALA A 97 4.87 -1.68 23.73
N ALA A 98 5.77 -1.03 24.49
CA ALA A 98 5.75 0.41 24.67
C ALA A 98 5.98 1.18 23.36
N ALA A 99 6.98 0.77 22.56
CA ALA A 99 7.26 1.38 21.25
C ALA A 99 6.08 1.24 20.27
N VAL A 100 5.45 0.06 20.23
CA VAL A 100 4.24 -0.19 19.44
C VAL A 100 3.08 0.68 19.94
N GLY A 101 2.91 0.82 21.26
CA GLY A 101 1.90 1.69 21.85
C GLY A 101 2.05 3.15 21.42
N VAL A 102 3.27 3.69 21.44
CA VAL A 102 3.58 5.05 20.96
C VAL A 102 3.26 5.19 19.48
N LEU A 103 3.70 4.24 18.65
CA LEU A 103 3.46 4.26 17.20
C LEU A 103 1.96 4.25 16.88
N ILE A 104 1.17 3.40 17.56
CA ILE A 104 -0.28 3.37 17.38
C ILE A 104 -0.90 4.70 17.81
N GLY A 105 -0.43 5.30 18.91
CA GLY A 105 -0.87 6.63 19.37
C GLY A 105 -0.66 7.72 18.33
N GLU A 106 0.54 7.77 17.72
CA GLU A 106 0.92 8.73 16.68
C GLU A 106 0.05 8.58 15.41
N VAL A 107 -0.19 7.33 14.99
CA VAL A 107 -1.04 6.99 13.84
C VAL A 107 -2.49 7.42 14.06
N ARG A 108 -2.96 7.44 15.31
CA ARG A 108 -4.31 7.94 15.64
C ARG A 108 -4.39 9.47 15.73
N LEU A 109 -3.28 10.16 15.99
CA LEU A 109 -3.24 11.63 16.10
C LEU A 109 -3.12 12.34 14.73
N THR A 110 -2.39 11.73 13.81
CA THR A 110 -2.09 12.30 12.48
C THR A 110 -3.26 12.23 11.49
N ILE A 111 -4.29 11.43 11.80
CA ILE A 111 -5.48 11.28 10.97
C ILE A 111 -6.61 12.13 11.58
N PRO A 112 -7.05 13.24 10.95
CA PRO A 112 -8.28 13.89 11.38
C PRO A 112 -9.42 12.85 11.27
N PRO A 113 -10.21 12.61 12.34
CA PRO A 113 -11.29 11.63 12.32
C PRO A 113 -12.19 11.88 11.11
N ARG A 114 -12.69 10.83 10.46
CA ARG A 114 -13.52 10.92 9.24
C ARG A 114 -14.60 11.98 9.37
N GLU A 115 -15.17 12.14 10.56
CA GLU A 115 -16.13 13.17 10.93
C GLU A 115 -15.64 14.61 10.67
N LYS A 116 -14.39 14.94 11.03
CA LYS A 116 -13.78 16.25 10.77
C LYS A 116 -13.42 16.42 9.28
N ALA A 117 -13.01 15.34 8.61
CA ALA A 117 -12.73 15.37 7.16
C ALA A 117 -14.00 15.58 6.33
N VAL A 118 -15.09 14.86 6.63
CA VAL A 118 -16.38 15.05 5.96
C VAL A 118 -17.05 16.36 6.34
N ALA A 119 -16.86 16.85 7.57
CA ALA A 119 -17.30 18.19 7.95
C ALA A 119 -16.61 19.26 7.10
N LYS A 120 -15.28 19.19 6.95
CA LYS A 120 -14.51 20.13 6.12
C LYS A 120 -14.92 20.10 4.64
N LEU A 121 -15.22 18.91 4.11
CA LEU A 121 -15.71 18.74 2.74
C LEU A 121 -17.15 19.27 2.58
N LYS A 122 -18.05 19.01 3.54
CA LYS A 122 -19.41 19.58 3.53
C LYS A 122 -19.41 21.10 3.64
N THR A 123 -18.53 21.69 4.46
CA THR A 123 -18.38 23.15 4.54
C THR A 123 -17.87 23.71 3.21
N ARG A 124 -16.90 23.06 2.56
CA ARG A 124 -16.42 23.49 1.24
C ARG A 124 -17.47 23.33 0.13
N ALA A 125 -18.19 22.22 0.10
CA ALA A 125 -19.29 22.02 -0.85
C ALA A 125 -20.39 23.08 -0.68
N LYS A 126 -20.77 23.38 0.57
CA LYS A 126 -21.74 24.45 0.89
C LYS A 126 -21.24 25.83 0.46
N ILE A 127 -19.94 26.13 0.58
CA ILE A 127 -19.37 27.40 0.12
C ILE A 127 -19.36 27.50 -1.42
N VAL A 128 -19.04 26.41 -2.12
CA VAL A 128 -19.05 26.38 -3.60
C VAL A 128 -20.48 26.54 -4.14
N GLU A 129 -21.46 25.87 -3.54
CA GLU A 129 -22.88 26.02 -3.89
C GLU A 129 -23.38 27.46 -3.66
N VAL A 130 -23.00 28.08 -2.52
CA VAL A 130 -23.31 29.48 -2.21
C VAL A 130 -22.60 30.44 -3.18
N SER A 131 -21.39 30.11 -3.64
CA SER A 131 -20.67 30.91 -4.64
C SER A 131 -21.29 30.80 -6.04
N SER A 132 -21.88 29.66 -6.41
CA SER A 132 -22.63 29.49 -7.67
C SER A 132 -24.03 30.11 -7.65
N GLY A 133 -24.54 30.47 -6.47
CA GLY A 133 -25.84 31.13 -6.28
C GLY A 133 -25.79 32.67 -6.33
N MET A 134 -24.61 33.28 -6.46
CA MET A 134 -24.53 34.72 -6.74
C MET A 134 -24.66 34.95 -8.25
N PRO A 135 -25.56 35.84 -8.71
CA PRO A 135 -25.61 36.19 -10.12
C PRO A 135 -24.27 36.80 -10.51
N VAL A 136 -23.52 36.11 -11.36
CA VAL A 136 -22.40 36.71 -12.10
C VAL A 136 -23.01 37.86 -12.89
N GLY A 137 -22.78 39.07 -12.39
CA GLY A 137 -23.21 40.31 -13.02
C GLY A 137 -22.70 40.34 -14.45
N SER A 138 -23.64 40.24 -15.39
CA SER A 138 -23.48 40.64 -16.77
C SER A 138 -23.00 42.10 -16.79
N GLY A 139 -21.73 42.30 -17.13
CA GLY A 139 -21.08 43.61 -17.23
C GLY A 139 -20.17 43.68 -18.46
N ASN A 140 -20.74 44.24 -19.53
CA ASN A 140 -20.13 44.97 -20.64
C ASN A 140 -19.30 44.27 -21.74
N SER A 141 -19.91 44.28 -22.92
CA SER A 141 -19.38 44.66 -24.25
C SER A 141 -17.88 44.89 -24.42
N ILE A 142 -17.28 44.12 -25.36
CA ILE A 142 -16.37 44.67 -26.37
C ILE A 142 -16.80 44.11 -27.73
N SER A 143 -17.36 45.01 -28.54
CA SER A 143 -17.44 44.93 -29.99
C SER A 143 -16.03 45.09 -30.58
N ALA A 144 -15.67 44.23 -31.52
CA ALA A 144 -14.72 44.58 -32.57
C ALA A 144 -15.03 43.71 -33.80
N SER A 145 -15.84 44.29 -34.67
CA SER A 145 -15.77 44.07 -36.11
C SER A 145 -14.38 44.51 -36.59
N ASP A 146 -13.66 43.61 -37.26
CA ASP A 146 -12.95 43.79 -38.53
C ASP A 146 -12.39 42.44 -38.99
#